data_AF-W2LMA2-F1
#
_entry.id   AF-W2LMA2-F1
#
_cell.length_a   1.000
_cell.length_b   1.000
_cell.length_c   1.000
_cell.angle_alpha   90.00
_cell.angle_beta   90.00
_cell.angle_gamma   90.00
#
_symmetry.space_group_name_H-M   'P 1'
#
loop_
_entity.id
_entity.type
_entity.pdbx_description
1 polymer ?
#
loop_
_entity_poly.entity_id
_entity_poly.type
_entity_poly.pdbx_seq_one_letter_code
_entity_poly.pdbx_strand_id
1 'polypeptide(L)'
;MPLKCVDVALPLSIRSLEHVYKAVNAYLIPPTLDGAVRHGCLGVLERFKTKPFSSKTLYAAIDNKHFSTVKWVLTDRKSDFKTVILDDALRQVIKHGESEIVELMVDHCSDNAVENALSYAAYEGKWQIVRVLYMECMPGCDALGDTLNQAAIMGERDVVELLWRGCDEKDVARSLESAAMEGKWDVVEVLYQHCDTETRKLGVVLLCAIEKGKWDMVEVLYPRCREKDLVEALKVVVIQHRWDIAKRLCVKLQKKEYEDALQLVDRDEGRLLLDRLYRRCKCFQAEKAVMEAMKRFNWMAIKLLADACYKKSAAVDKAFKLAIEMEQWDV
;
A
#
# COMPACT_ATOMS: atom_id res chain seq x y z
N MET A 1 27.53 33.72 9.87
CA MET A 1 28.06 35.10 9.72
C MET A 1 26.89 36.02 9.42
N PRO A 2 26.74 37.17 10.11
CA PRO A 2 25.69 38.12 9.79
C PRO A 2 25.88 38.58 8.33
N LEU A 3 24.81 38.57 7.53
CA LEU A 3 24.80 39.26 6.25
C LEU A 3 25.18 40.71 6.53
N LYS A 4 26.42 41.07 6.19
CA LYS A 4 26.94 42.41 6.38
C LYS A 4 26.13 43.29 5.44
N CYS A 5 25.16 44.00 5.99
CA CYS A 5 24.49 45.10 5.33
C CYS A 5 25.55 45.98 4.67
N VAL A 6 25.19 46.58 3.53
CA VAL A 6 26.06 47.41 2.68
C VAL A 6 26.82 48.48 3.48
N ASP A 7 26.28 48.84 4.66
CA ASP A 7 26.89 49.60 5.74
C ASP A 7 28.38 49.31 5.97
N VAL A 8 28.87 48.06 5.84
CA VAL A 8 30.29 47.72 6.07
C VAL A 8 31.15 47.85 4.80
N ALA A 9 30.57 47.71 3.62
CA ALA A 9 31.28 47.73 2.34
C ALA A 9 31.56 49.14 1.80
N LEU A 10 30.86 50.16 2.31
CA LEU A 10 31.07 51.54 1.88
C LEU A 10 32.28 52.20 2.58
N PRO A 11 33.17 52.87 1.82
CA PRO A 11 34.25 53.68 2.35
C PRO A 11 33.76 54.72 3.38
N LEU A 12 34.58 55.03 4.38
CA LEU A 12 34.24 56.00 5.45
C LEU A 12 33.83 57.38 4.89
N SER A 13 34.41 57.80 3.76
CA SER A 13 34.09 59.04 3.06
C SER A 13 32.68 59.10 2.47
N ILE A 14 32.08 57.95 2.16
CA ILE A 14 30.70 57.85 1.65
C ILE A 14 29.72 57.74 2.83
N ARG A 15 30.14 57.14 3.95
CA ARG A 15 29.32 57.07 5.17
C ARG A 15 29.05 58.44 5.79
N SER A 16 29.97 59.39 5.65
CA SER A 16 29.76 60.78 6.07
C SER A 16 28.72 61.53 5.23
N LEU A 17 28.36 61.01 4.05
CA LEU A 17 27.33 61.59 3.19
C LEU A 17 26.00 60.88 3.46
N GLU A 18 25.29 61.32 4.50
CA GLU A 18 24.07 60.66 4.99
C GLU A 18 23.01 60.47 3.90
N HIS A 19 22.88 61.41 2.96
CA HIS A 19 21.94 61.33 1.84
C HIS A 19 22.34 60.26 0.80
N VAL A 20 23.62 60.12 0.48
CA VAL A 20 24.13 59.08 -0.45
C VAL A 20 24.00 57.71 0.19
N TYR A 21 24.38 57.60 1.46
CA TYR A 21 24.23 56.40 2.26
C TYR A 21 22.77 55.92 2.31
N LYS A 22 21.83 56.81 2.62
CA LYS A 22 20.39 56.49 2.64
C LYS A 22 19.88 56.10 1.26
N ALA A 23 20.32 56.76 0.19
CA ALA A 23 19.92 56.45 -1.18
C ALA A 23 20.44 55.08 -1.64
N VAL A 24 21.70 54.76 -1.36
CA VAL A 24 22.31 53.45 -1.67
C VAL A 24 21.63 52.33 -0.91
N ASN A 25 21.37 52.51 0.39
CA ASN A 25 20.61 51.53 1.16
C ASN A 25 19.17 51.41 0.65
N ALA A 26 18.47 52.51 0.33
CA ALA A 26 17.13 52.45 -0.25
C ALA A 26 17.10 51.72 -1.61
N TYR A 27 18.17 51.84 -2.41
CA TYR A 27 18.31 51.15 -3.69
C TYR A 27 18.64 49.66 -3.55
N LEU A 28 19.46 49.30 -2.55
CA LEU A 28 19.94 47.93 -2.35
C LEU A 28 19.02 47.09 -1.46
N ILE A 29 18.14 47.72 -0.66
CA ILE A 29 17.12 47.00 0.10
C ILE A 29 16.11 46.44 -0.90
N PRO A 30 15.90 45.12 -0.94
CA PRO A 30 15.01 44.54 -1.93
C PRO A 30 13.57 45.01 -1.66
N PRO A 31 12.82 45.41 -2.71
CA PRO A 31 11.45 45.88 -2.57
C PRO A 31 10.51 44.75 -2.08
N THR A 32 10.83 43.49 -2.43
CA THR A 32 10.14 42.28 -1.99
C THR A 32 11.15 41.25 -1.48
N LEU A 33 10.70 40.29 -0.67
CA LEU A 33 11.57 39.19 -0.20
C LEU A 33 11.61 38.00 -1.16
N ASP A 34 11.05 38.11 -2.37
CA ASP A 34 10.87 36.98 -3.29
C ASP A 34 12.17 36.21 -3.59
N GLY A 35 13.27 36.94 -3.85
CA GLY A 35 14.57 36.34 -4.09
C GLY A 35 15.14 35.68 -2.83
N ALA A 36 14.96 36.31 -1.66
CA ALA A 36 15.43 35.76 -0.40
C ALA A 36 14.68 34.48 -0.01
N VAL A 37 13.36 34.43 -0.25
CA VAL A 37 12.54 33.23 -0.05
C VAL A 37 12.95 32.11 -1.01
N ARG A 38 13.08 32.43 -2.31
CA ARG A 38 13.50 31.46 -3.34
C ARG A 38 14.86 30.83 -3.08
N HIS A 39 15.80 31.57 -2.48
CA HIS A 39 17.18 31.13 -2.27
C HIS A 39 17.49 30.78 -0.79
N GLY A 40 16.47 30.67 0.05
CA GLY A 40 16.63 30.22 1.44
C GLY A 40 17.44 31.16 2.33
N CYS A 41 17.47 32.46 2.03
CA CYS A 41 18.31 33.44 2.72
C CYS A 41 17.68 33.91 4.03
N LEU A 42 17.57 33.02 5.02
CA LEU A 42 16.91 33.26 6.32
C LEU A 42 17.37 34.55 7.02
N GLY A 43 18.67 34.85 7.03
CA GLY A 43 19.17 36.08 7.66
C GLY A 43 18.65 37.36 7.00
N VAL A 44 18.33 37.34 5.70
CA VAL A 44 17.66 38.46 5.01
C VAL A 44 16.19 38.53 5.44
N LEU A 45 15.52 37.38 5.53
CA LEU A 45 14.11 37.28 5.91
C LEU A 45 13.87 37.76 7.35
N GLU A 46 14.68 37.32 8.31
CA GLU A 46 14.61 37.75 9.71
C GLU A 46 14.86 39.25 9.86
N ARG A 47 15.80 39.80 9.06
CA ARG A 47 16.17 41.22 9.09
C ARG A 47 15.09 42.11 8.48
N PHE A 48 14.48 41.68 7.39
CA PHE A 48 13.51 42.48 6.60
C PHE A 48 12.08 41.93 6.69
N LYS A 49 11.73 41.31 7.81
CA LYS A 49 10.46 40.62 8.10
C LYS A 49 9.16 41.39 7.84
N THR A 50 9.20 42.72 7.68
CA THR A 50 8.02 43.55 7.35
C THR A 50 7.77 43.72 5.85
N LYS A 51 8.73 43.31 5.00
CA LYS A 51 8.60 43.45 3.55
C LYS A 51 7.63 42.41 2.97
N PRO A 52 6.92 42.73 1.87
CA PRO A 52 6.03 41.79 1.21
C PRO A 52 6.84 40.76 0.41
N PHE A 53 6.25 39.59 0.19
CA PHE A 53 6.68 38.63 -0.83
C PHE A 53 5.45 38.02 -1.51
N SER A 54 5.63 37.51 -2.72
CA SER A 54 4.53 36.93 -3.50
C SER A 54 4.20 35.50 -3.07
N SER A 55 2.94 35.07 -3.19
CA SER A 55 2.55 33.68 -2.91
C SER A 55 3.32 32.65 -3.72
N LYS A 56 3.77 33.02 -4.94
CA LYS A 56 4.55 32.16 -5.83
C LYS A 56 5.93 31.78 -5.25
N THR A 57 6.44 32.53 -4.29
CA THR A 57 7.77 32.26 -3.71
C THR A 57 7.75 31.06 -2.77
N LEU A 58 6.60 30.72 -2.20
CA LEU A 58 6.44 29.52 -1.38
C LEU A 58 6.78 28.27 -2.18
N TYR A 59 6.17 28.10 -3.36
CA TYR A 59 6.49 26.98 -4.27
C TYR A 59 7.96 26.95 -4.64
N ALA A 60 8.55 28.10 -4.99
CA ALA A 60 9.96 28.17 -5.34
C ALA A 60 10.88 27.77 -4.17
N ALA A 61 10.52 28.10 -2.93
CA ALA A 61 11.26 27.67 -1.74
C ALA A 61 11.12 26.16 -1.50
N ILE A 62 9.93 25.59 -1.73
CA ILE A 62 9.67 24.15 -1.64
C ILE A 62 10.45 23.38 -2.72
N ASP A 63 10.36 23.80 -3.99
CA ASP A 63 11.06 23.19 -5.12
C ASP A 63 12.59 23.23 -4.94
N ASN A 64 13.11 24.32 -4.37
CA ASN A 64 14.54 24.47 -4.05
C ASN A 64 14.93 23.82 -2.70
N LYS A 65 14.00 23.13 -2.03
CA LYS A 65 14.21 22.42 -0.75
C LYS A 65 14.70 23.31 0.40
N HIS A 66 14.33 24.59 0.38
CA HIS A 66 14.65 25.54 1.45
C HIS A 66 13.62 25.45 2.59
N PHE A 67 13.51 24.28 3.20
CA PHE A 67 12.48 23.94 4.18
C PHE A 67 12.52 24.77 5.46
N SER A 68 13.71 25.21 5.90
CA SER A 68 13.83 26.14 7.02
C SER A 68 13.20 27.51 6.70
N THR A 69 13.25 27.94 5.44
CA THR A 69 12.58 29.16 4.98
C THR A 69 11.08 28.95 4.86
N VAL A 70 10.63 27.80 4.36
CA VAL A 70 9.20 27.44 4.33
C VAL A 70 8.63 27.45 5.75
N LYS A 71 9.33 26.82 6.71
CA LYS A 71 8.95 26.84 8.13
C LYS A 71 8.83 28.27 8.66
N TRP A 72 9.85 29.12 8.44
CA TRP A 72 9.82 30.52 8.87
C TRP A 72 8.62 31.29 8.28
N VAL A 73 8.36 31.10 6.99
CA VAL A 73 7.24 31.73 6.29
C VAL A 73 5.89 31.28 6.88
N LEU A 74 5.75 29.99 7.18
CA LEU A 74 4.53 29.42 7.75
C LEU A 74 4.32 29.77 9.24
N THR A 75 5.38 30.01 10.02
CA THR A 75 5.25 30.41 11.42
C THR A 75 5.00 31.91 11.60
N ASP A 76 5.73 32.77 10.90
CA ASP A 76 5.72 34.22 11.15
C ASP A 76 4.75 35.00 10.25
N ARG A 77 4.42 34.46 9.07
CA ARG A 77 3.69 35.19 8.00
C ARG A 77 2.49 34.39 7.47
N LYS A 78 1.96 33.52 8.31
CA LYS A 78 0.90 32.55 8.02
C LYS A 78 -0.38 33.15 7.44
N SER A 79 -0.81 34.30 7.96
CA SER A 79 -2.05 35.00 7.55
C SER A 79 -2.01 35.54 6.12
N ASP A 80 -0.83 35.54 5.48
CA ASP A 80 -0.65 36.16 4.17
C ASP A 80 -1.01 35.20 3.02
N PHE A 81 -1.25 33.93 3.31
CA PHE A 81 -1.58 32.92 2.32
C PHE A 81 -3.08 32.61 2.28
N LYS A 82 -3.63 32.51 1.07
CA LYS A 82 -4.96 31.94 0.84
C LYS A 82 -4.87 30.42 0.92
N THR A 83 -5.91 29.77 1.44
CA THR A 83 -6.04 28.30 1.55
C THR A 83 -5.68 27.57 0.27
N VAL A 84 -6.15 28.04 -0.91
CA VAL A 84 -5.85 27.42 -2.21
C VAL A 84 -4.34 27.31 -2.50
N ILE A 85 -3.54 28.29 -2.06
CA ILE A 85 -2.08 28.24 -2.26
C ILE A 85 -1.46 27.13 -1.40
N LEU A 86 -1.96 26.97 -0.17
CA LEU A 86 -1.48 25.95 0.77
C LEU A 86 -1.88 24.55 0.31
N ASP A 87 -3.10 24.38 -0.21
CA ASP A 87 -3.59 23.11 -0.78
C ASP A 87 -2.68 22.60 -1.92
N ASP A 88 -2.31 23.48 -2.86
CA ASP A 88 -1.39 23.14 -3.96
C ASP A 88 0.04 22.90 -3.47
N ALA A 89 0.50 23.68 -2.49
CA ALA A 89 1.84 23.56 -1.93
C ALA A 89 2.00 22.27 -1.12
N LEU A 90 0.94 21.81 -0.43
CA LEU A 90 0.93 20.58 0.36
C LEU A 90 1.38 19.38 -0.47
N ARG A 91 0.85 19.20 -1.68
CA ARG A 91 1.26 18.10 -2.59
C ARG A 91 2.76 18.13 -2.91
N GLN A 92 3.34 19.32 -3.12
CA GLN A 92 4.77 19.46 -3.42
C GLN A 92 5.63 19.10 -2.21
N VAL A 93 5.22 19.50 -1.00
CA VAL A 93 5.92 19.15 0.24
C VAL A 93 5.88 17.63 0.45
N ILE A 94 4.75 16.98 0.20
CA ILE A 94 4.59 15.52 0.32
C ILE A 94 5.53 14.78 -0.62
N LYS A 95 5.64 15.24 -1.88
CA LYS A 95 6.58 14.67 -2.86
C LYS A 95 8.02 14.71 -2.35
N HIS A 96 8.40 15.76 -1.63
CA HIS A 96 9.74 15.90 -1.04
C HIS A 96 9.93 15.09 0.25
N GLY A 97 8.85 14.67 0.92
CA GLY A 97 8.91 13.83 2.12
C GLY A 97 9.04 14.60 3.44
N GLU A 98 8.79 15.91 3.44
CA GLU A 98 9.00 16.78 4.60
C GLU A 98 7.81 16.78 5.56
N SER A 99 7.76 15.76 6.43
CA SER A 99 6.67 15.58 7.40
C SER A 99 6.45 16.77 8.36
N GLU A 100 7.52 17.43 8.82
CA GLU A 100 7.43 18.58 9.73
C GLU A 100 6.72 19.78 9.06
N ILE A 101 6.95 20.00 7.76
CA ILE A 101 6.26 21.07 7.03
C ILE A 101 4.81 20.70 6.78
N VAL A 102 4.52 19.43 6.48
CA VAL A 102 3.13 18.96 6.35
C VAL A 102 2.34 19.24 7.62
N GLU A 103 2.91 18.90 8.79
CA GLU A 103 2.29 19.16 10.09
C GLU A 103 2.02 20.65 10.33
N LEU A 104 2.91 21.55 9.88
CA LEU A 104 2.69 23.00 9.99
C LEU A 104 1.62 23.55 9.03
N MET A 105 1.38 22.87 7.92
CA MET A 105 0.47 23.34 6.85
C MET A 105 -0.93 22.74 6.94
N VAL A 106 -1.06 21.52 7.44
CA VAL A 106 -2.29 20.70 7.33
C VAL A 106 -3.51 21.38 7.95
N ASP A 107 -3.37 21.99 9.13
CA ASP A 107 -4.44 22.73 9.84
C ASP A 107 -5.04 23.91 9.04
N HIS A 108 -4.40 24.33 7.96
CA HIS A 108 -4.75 25.52 7.16
C HIS A 108 -5.15 25.14 5.73
N CYS A 109 -5.06 23.86 5.41
CA CYS A 109 -5.54 23.32 4.16
C CYS A 109 -7.03 23.03 4.27
N SER A 110 -7.71 22.99 3.14
CA SER A 110 -9.10 22.53 3.11
C SER A 110 -9.17 21.03 3.41
N ASP A 111 -10.28 20.55 4.00
CA ASP A 111 -10.48 19.12 4.29
C ASP A 111 -10.27 18.24 3.05
N ASN A 112 -10.79 18.70 1.90
CA ASN A 112 -10.60 18.03 0.61
C ASN A 112 -9.12 17.98 0.18
N ALA A 113 -8.32 19.00 0.51
CA ALA A 113 -6.88 18.98 0.24
C ALA A 113 -6.14 17.99 1.16
N VAL A 114 -6.52 17.89 2.43
CA VAL A 114 -5.98 16.90 3.39
C VAL A 114 -6.30 15.47 2.94
N GLU A 115 -7.53 15.22 2.51
CA GLU A 115 -7.97 13.92 1.99
C GLU A 115 -7.20 13.51 0.73
N ASN A 116 -7.10 14.43 -0.23
CA ASN A 116 -6.31 14.22 -1.44
C ASN A 116 -4.81 14.01 -1.15
N ALA A 117 -4.29 14.73 -0.16
CA ALA A 117 -2.92 14.59 0.32
C ALA A 117 -2.69 13.22 0.98
N LEU A 118 -3.65 12.70 1.73
CA LEU A 118 -3.56 11.38 2.36
C LEU A 118 -3.40 10.27 1.30
N SER A 119 -4.31 10.26 0.32
CA SER A 119 -4.25 9.34 -0.82
C SER A 119 -2.94 9.46 -1.59
N TYR A 120 -2.48 10.68 -1.85
CA TYR A 120 -1.22 10.93 -2.56
C TYR A 120 0.00 10.46 -1.76
N ALA A 121 0.03 10.73 -0.44
CA ALA A 121 1.11 10.30 0.44
C ALA A 121 1.19 8.76 0.52
N ALA A 122 0.06 8.07 0.58
CA ALA A 122 0.02 6.61 0.56
C ALA A 122 0.52 6.03 -0.77
N TYR A 123 0.11 6.63 -1.90
CA TYR A 123 0.59 6.23 -3.23
C TYR A 123 2.11 6.41 -3.38
N GLU A 124 2.66 7.51 -2.89
CA GLU A 124 4.10 7.81 -2.91
C GLU A 124 4.90 7.06 -1.82
N GLY A 125 4.23 6.25 -0.98
CA GLY A 125 4.86 5.51 0.12
C GLY A 125 5.43 6.40 1.23
N LYS A 126 4.87 7.60 1.43
CA LYS A 126 5.30 8.56 2.46
C LYS A 126 4.59 8.29 3.79
N TRP A 127 4.89 7.15 4.40
CA TRP A 127 4.15 6.64 5.57
C TRP A 127 4.20 7.55 6.80
N GLN A 128 5.31 8.24 7.04
CA GLN A 128 5.38 9.21 8.14
C GLN A 128 4.42 10.38 7.93
N ILE A 129 4.24 10.80 6.67
CA ILE A 129 3.29 11.84 6.30
C ILE A 129 1.86 11.33 6.43
N VAL A 130 1.59 10.07 6.04
CA VAL A 130 0.27 9.44 6.24
C VAL A 130 -0.13 9.48 7.72
N ARG A 131 0.79 9.23 8.66
CA ARG A 131 0.52 9.33 10.09
C ARG A 131 0.12 10.74 10.53
N VAL A 132 0.82 11.76 10.02
CA VAL A 132 0.51 13.17 10.32
C VAL A 132 -0.86 13.53 9.76
N LEU A 133 -1.12 13.21 8.49
CA LEU A 133 -2.38 13.55 7.82
C LEU A 133 -3.59 12.81 8.41
N TYR A 134 -3.41 11.57 8.89
CA TYR A 134 -4.49 10.80 9.49
C TYR A 134 -5.07 11.47 10.74
N MET A 135 -4.24 12.13 11.56
CA MET A 135 -4.69 12.80 12.78
C MET A 135 -5.64 13.97 12.50
N GLU A 136 -5.51 14.58 11.33
CA GLU A 136 -6.31 15.73 10.89
C GLU A 136 -7.48 15.34 9.97
N CYS A 137 -7.66 14.05 9.69
CA CYS A 137 -8.76 13.59 8.85
C CYS A 137 -10.10 13.61 9.61
N MET A 138 -11.13 14.15 8.97
CA MET A 138 -12.49 14.12 9.51
C MET A 138 -13.08 12.69 9.56
N PRO A 139 -14.05 12.43 10.45
CA PRO A 139 -14.83 11.20 10.41
C PRO A 139 -15.48 11.00 9.03
N GLY A 140 -15.26 9.84 8.41
CA GLY A 140 -15.80 9.54 7.08
C GLY A 140 -14.98 10.05 5.90
N CYS A 141 -13.68 10.29 6.09
CA CYS A 141 -12.73 10.54 5.00
C CYS A 141 -12.70 9.33 4.03
N ASP A 142 -13.13 9.53 2.78
CA ASP A 142 -13.29 8.47 1.78
C ASP A 142 -11.91 7.90 1.35
N ALA A 143 -10.85 8.72 1.45
CA ALA A 143 -9.48 8.28 1.20
C ALA A 143 -8.96 7.19 2.16
N LEU A 144 -9.57 7.01 3.34
CA LEU A 144 -9.08 6.07 4.35
C LEU A 144 -9.02 4.63 3.83
N GLY A 145 -10.07 4.19 3.13
CA GLY A 145 -10.15 2.85 2.58
C GLY A 145 -9.02 2.53 1.60
N ASP A 146 -8.77 3.44 0.65
CA ASP A 146 -7.71 3.30 -0.34
C ASP A 146 -6.32 3.42 0.28
N THR A 147 -6.15 4.30 1.27
CA THR A 147 -4.92 4.45 2.04
C THR A 147 -4.60 3.16 2.81
N LEU A 148 -5.59 2.56 3.48
CA LEU A 148 -5.46 1.27 4.18
C LEU A 148 -5.04 0.17 3.21
N ASN A 149 -5.72 0.07 2.07
CA ASN A 149 -5.42 -0.95 1.07
C ASN A 149 -4.00 -0.80 0.50
N GLN A 150 -3.56 0.43 0.23
CA GLN A 150 -2.21 0.70 -0.25
C GLN A 150 -1.15 0.37 0.81
N ALA A 151 -1.37 0.74 2.07
CA ALA A 151 -0.50 0.35 3.18
C ALA A 151 -0.42 -1.18 3.31
N ALA A 152 -1.54 -1.88 3.12
CA ALA A 152 -1.62 -3.33 3.20
C ALA A 152 -0.85 -4.03 2.08
N ILE A 153 -0.95 -3.53 0.84
CA ILE A 153 -0.16 -3.98 -0.32
C ILE A 153 1.34 -3.80 -0.08
N MET A 154 1.73 -2.65 0.47
CA MET A 154 3.15 -2.32 0.69
C MET A 154 3.74 -3.08 1.90
N GLY A 155 2.90 -3.53 2.83
CA GLY A 155 3.31 -4.28 4.02
C GLY A 155 3.56 -3.39 5.25
N GLU A 156 2.98 -2.20 5.27
CA GLU A 156 3.23 -1.18 6.30
C GLU A 156 2.34 -1.42 7.53
N ARG A 157 2.74 -2.42 8.31
CA ARG A 157 1.99 -2.90 9.48
C ARG A 157 1.54 -1.78 10.42
N ASP A 158 2.45 -0.89 10.80
CA ASP A 158 2.13 0.15 11.79
C ASP A 158 1.12 1.19 11.25
N VAL A 159 1.13 1.44 9.93
CA VAL A 159 0.16 2.33 9.28
C VAL A 159 -1.19 1.63 9.21
N VAL A 160 -1.20 0.34 8.89
CA VAL A 160 -2.43 -0.46 8.92
C VAL A 160 -3.05 -0.47 10.31
N GLU A 161 -2.25 -0.67 11.37
CA GLU A 161 -2.69 -0.65 12.76
C GLU A 161 -3.27 0.71 13.19
N LEU A 162 -2.76 1.80 12.60
CA LEU A 162 -3.29 3.15 12.80
C LEU A 162 -4.63 3.36 12.07
N LEU A 163 -4.73 2.94 10.81
CA LEU A 163 -5.82 3.32 9.91
C LEU A 163 -7.09 2.48 10.07
N TRP A 164 -6.98 1.18 10.37
CA TRP A 164 -8.11 0.25 10.25
C TRP A 164 -9.36 0.67 11.05
N ARG A 165 -9.18 1.38 12.17
CA ARG A 165 -10.27 1.83 13.05
C ARG A 165 -11.19 2.86 12.41
N GLY A 166 -10.67 3.61 11.44
CA GLY A 166 -11.43 4.61 10.69
C GLY A 166 -12.05 4.08 9.41
N CYS A 167 -11.75 2.83 9.03
CA CYS A 167 -12.22 2.22 7.80
C CYS A 167 -13.49 1.38 8.01
N ASP A 168 -14.28 1.23 6.95
CA ASP A 168 -15.42 0.33 6.97
C ASP A 168 -14.97 -1.15 6.85
N GLU A 169 -15.88 -2.07 7.14
CA GLU A 169 -15.59 -3.51 7.08
C GLU A 169 -15.19 -3.99 5.68
N LYS A 170 -15.68 -3.31 4.63
CA LYS A 170 -15.41 -3.69 3.24
C LYS A 170 -13.98 -3.34 2.85
N ASP A 171 -13.49 -2.19 3.30
CA ASP A 171 -12.12 -1.74 3.11
C ASP A 171 -11.13 -2.61 3.87
N VAL A 172 -11.46 -2.99 5.11
CA VAL A 172 -10.65 -3.95 5.87
C VAL A 172 -10.59 -5.30 5.16
N ALA A 173 -11.73 -5.82 4.67
CA ALA A 173 -11.79 -7.08 3.95
C ALA A 173 -11.03 -7.05 2.60
N ARG A 174 -11.11 -5.93 1.86
CA ARG A 174 -10.35 -5.70 0.62
C ARG A 174 -8.85 -5.66 0.90
N SER A 175 -8.44 -4.89 1.91
CA SER A 175 -7.04 -4.75 2.32
C SER A 175 -6.44 -6.08 2.77
N LEU A 176 -7.24 -6.91 3.48
CA LEU A 176 -6.84 -8.25 3.89
C LEU A 176 -6.55 -9.16 2.69
N GLU A 177 -7.43 -9.14 1.67
CA GLU A 177 -7.24 -9.89 0.42
C GLU A 177 -5.98 -9.43 -0.31
N SER A 178 -5.81 -8.11 -0.49
CA SER A 178 -4.64 -7.55 -1.17
C SER A 178 -3.33 -7.86 -0.46
N ALA A 179 -3.29 -7.74 0.88
CA ALA A 179 -2.12 -8.14 1.67
C ALA A 179 -1.78 -9.63 1.49
N ALA A 180 -2.79 -10.51 1.44
CA ALA A 180 -2.58 -11.94 1.24
C ALA A 180 -2.05 -12.28 -0.16
N MET A 181 -2.54 -11.60 -1.20
CA MET A 181 -2.04 -11.76 -2.58
C MET A 181 -0.57 -11.37 -2.70
N GLU A 182 -0.18 -10.26 -2.05
CA GLU A 182 1.20 -9.78 -1.99
C GLU A 182 2.08 -10.54 -0.98
N GLY A 183 1.51 -11.47 -0.21
CA GLY A 183 2.23 -12.27 0.78
C GLY A 183 2.69 -11.49 2.02
N LYS A 184 2.02 -10.38 2.36
CA LYS A 184 2.29 -9.53 3.52
C LYS A 184 1.67 -10.12 4.78
N TRP A 185 2.17 -11.27 5.24
CA TRP A 185 1.53 -12.06 6.30
C TRP A 185 1.44 -11.34 7.65
N ASP A 186 2.41 -10.49 8.00
CA ASP A 186 2.37 -9.69 9.24
C ASP A 186 1.20 -8.70 9.23
N VAL A 187 0.85 -8.16 8.06
CA VAL A 187 -0.33 -7.31 7.87
C VAL A 187 -1.62 -8.14 7.89
N VAL A 188 -1.60 -9.31 7.25
CA VAL A 188 -2.75 -10.24 7.26
C VAL A 188 -3.12 -10.62 8.69
N GLU A 189 -2.15 -10.88 9.56
CA GLU A 189 -2.40 -11.18 10.98
C GLU A 189 -3.13 -10.04 11.70
N VAL A 190 -2.71 -8.79 11.47
CA VAL A 190 -3.35 -7.60 12.07
C VAL A 190 -4.78 -7.43 11.53
N LEU A 191 -4.95 -7.41 10.20
CA LEU A 191 -6.26 -7.20 9.57
C LEU A 191 -7.23 -8.34 9.88
N TYR A 192 -6.75 -9.58 10.00
CA TYR A 192 -7.58 -10.74 10.29
C TYR A 192 -8.25 -10.69 11.66
N GLN A 193 -7.58 -10.12 12.66
CA GLN A 193 -8.14 -9.92 14.01
C GLN A 193 -9.33 -8.95 14.02
N HIS A 194 -9.38 -8.06 13.03
CA HIS A 194 -10.38 -7.00 12.91
C HIS A 194 -11.39 -7.24 11.78
N CYS A 195 -11.19 -8.28 10.98
CA CYS A 195 -12.11 -8.66 9.91
C CYS A 195 -13.25 -9.52 10.46
N ASP A 196 -14.48 -9.32 9.98
CA ASP A 196 -15.63 -10.15 10.38
C ASP A 196 -15.58 -11.56 9.74
N THR A 197 -16.13 -12.52 10.48
CA THR A 197 -16.28 -13.94 10.17
C THR A 197 -16.99 -14.22 8.84
N GLU A 198 -17.89 -13.36 8.38
CA GLU A 198 -18.67 -13.63 7.18
C GLU A 198 -18.05 -13.08 5.89
N THR A 199 -16.86 -12.50 5.89
CA THR A 199 -16.33 -11.92 4.65
C THR A 199 -15.99 -13.00 3.61
N ARG A 200 -16.52 -12.86 2.38
CA ARG A 200 -16.18 -13.76 1.25
C ARG A 200 -14.69 -13.74 0.89
N LYS A 201 -13.97 -12.73 1.37
CA LYS A 201 -12.54 -12.53 1.13
C LYS A 201 -11.68 -13.54 1.89
N LEU A 202 -12.14 -14.09 3.01
CA LEU A 202 -11.41 -15.12 3.75
C LEU A 202 -11.10 -16.37 2.90
N GLY A 203 -11.99 -16.75 1.99
CA GLY A 203 -11.72 -17.88 1.08
C GLY A 203 -10.56 -17.62 0.12
N VAL A 204 -10.44 -16.39 -0.38
CA VAL A 204 -9.32 -15.99 -1.24
C VAL A 204 -8.03 -15.95 -0.43
N VAL A 205 -8.06 -15.37 0.76
CA VAL A 205 -6.91 -15.29 1.69
C VAL A 205 -6.41 -16.69 2.06
N LEU A 206 -7.32 -17.63 2.33
CA LEU A 206 -7.00 -19.04 2.59
C LEU A 206 -6.29 -19.70 1.39
N LEU A 207 -6.79 -19.49 0.18
CA LEU A 207 -6.15 -20.01 -1.03
C LEU A 207 -4.76 -19.41 -1.24
N CYS A 208 -4.59 -18.10 -1.05
CA CYS A 208 -3.29 -17.44 -1.13
C CYS A 208 -2.31 -18.02 -0.10
N ALA A 209 -2.76 -18.31 1.13
CA ALA A 209 -1.92 -18.93 2.16
C ALA A 209 -1.45 -20.33 1.76
N ILE A 210 -2.32 -21.13 1.13
CA ILE A 210 -1.96 -22.45 0.60
C ILE A 210 -0.98 -22.33 -0.56
N GLU A 211 -1.25 -21.47 -1.55
CA GLU A 211 -0.40 -21.28 -2.73
C GLU A 211 1.01 -20.79 -2.36
N LYS A 212 1.13 -19.91 -1.35
CA LYS A 212 2.41 -19.40 -0.84
C LYS A 212 3.04 -20.31 0.22
N GLY A 213 2.37 -21.39 0.62
CA GLY A 213 2.86 -22.33 1.64
C GLY A 213 2.93 -21.76 3.06
N LYS A 214 2.13 -20.75 3.39
CA LYS A 214 2.05 -20.17 4.74
C LYS A 214 1.08 -20.98 5.62
N TRP A 215 1.54 -22.14 6.06
CA TRP A 215 0.69 -23.13 6.76
C TRP A 215 0.20 -22.66 8.12
N ASP A 216 1.01 -21.90 8.87
CA ASP A 216 0.58 -21.32 10.16
C ASP A 216 -0.68 -20.47 9.99
N MET A 217 -0.75 -19.71 8.88
CA MET A 217 -1.88 -18.88 8.56
C MET A 217 -3.08 -19.70 8.08
N VAL A 218 -2.87 -20.81 7.35
CA VAL A 218 -3.96 -21.73 6.98
C VAL A 218 -4.70 -22.22 8.23
N GLU A 219 -3.96 -22.62 9.27
CA GLU A 219 -4.52 -23.10 10.54
C GLU A 219 -5.36 -22.04 11.25
N VAL A 220 -4.94 -20.77 11.17
CA VAL A 220 -5.67 -19.64 11.73
C VAL A 220 -6.93 -19.36 10.91
N LEU A 221 -6.87 -19.43 9.58
CA LEU A 221 -7.94 -19.00 8.68
C LEU A 221 -9.10 -19.99 8.56
N TYR A 222 -8.82 -21.29 8.34
CA TYR A 222 -9.84 -22.28 7.98
C TYR A 222 -11.00 -22.41 8.98
N PRO A 223 -10.85 -22.20 10.30
CA PRO A 223 -11.97 -22.31 11.25
C PRO A 223 -13.12 -21.34 10.98
N ARG A 224 -12.83 -20.17 10.40
CA ARG A 224 -13.78 -19.08 10.10
C ARG A 224 -14.21 -19.05 8.62
N CYS A 225 -13.65 -19.90 7.76
CA CYS A 225 -14.01 -19.95 6.35
C CYS A 225 -15.35 -20.66 6.11
N ARG A 226 -16.04 -20.27 5.03
CA ARG A 226 -17.29 -20.89 4.62
C ARG A 226 -17.02 -22.27 4.01
N GLU A 227 -18.01 -23.16 4.05
CA GLU A 227 -17.91 -24.52 3.49
C GLU A 227 -17.39 -24.52 2.04
N LYS A 228 -17.93 -23.65 1.19
CA LYS A 228 -17.51 -23.54 -0.21
C LYS A 228 -16.01 -23.22 -0.35
N ASP A 229 -15.51 -22.33 0.49
CA ASP A 229 -14.11 -21.90 0.47
C ASP A 229 -13.19 -23.03 0.95
N LEU A 230 -13.65 -23.81 1.94
CA LEU A 230 -12.95 -25.00 2.44
C LEU A 230 -12.86 -26.10 1.37
N VAL A 231 -13.92 -26.31 0.57
CA VAL A 231 -13.89 -27.29 -0.54
C VAL A 231 -12.90 -26.86 -1.63
N GLU A 232 -12.84 -25.56 -1.98
CA GLU A 232 -11.86 -25.05 -2.93
C GLU A 232 -10.42 -25.13 -2.39
N ALA A 233 -10.23 -24.85 -1.09
CA ALA A 233 -8.95 -25.05 -0.42
C ALA A 233 -8.52 -26.53 -0.44
N LEU A 234 -9.43 -27.45 -0.13
CA LEU A 234 -9.17 -28.89 -0.13
C LEU A 234 -8.70 -29.40 -1.49
N LYS A 235 -9.33 -28.93 -2.59
CA LYS A 235 -8.90 -29.22 -3.96
C LYS A 235 -7.43 -28.91 -4.21
N VAL A 236 -6.99 -27.71 -3.83
CA VAL A 236 -5.60 -27.26 -4.04
C VAL A 236 -4.63 -28.05 -3.15
N VAL A 237 -4.97 -28.26 -1.88
CA VAL A 237 -4.13 -28.97 -0.91
C VAL A 237 -3.89 -30.43 -1.32
N VAL A 238 -4.89 -31.10 -1.89
CA VAL A 238 -4.76 -32.48 -2.40
C VAL A 238 -3.83 -32.54 -3.60
N ILE A 239 -3.94 -31.59 -4.54
CA ILE A 239 -3.01 -31.49 -5.69
C ILE A 239 -1.57 -31.29 -5.21
N GLN A 240 -1.38 -30.54 -4.12
CA GLN A 240 -0.07 -30.30 -3.51
C GLN A 240 0.43 -31.45 -2.61
N HIS A 241 -0.28 -32.59 -2.52
CA HIS A 241 0.03 -33.73 -1.65
C HIS A 241 0.19 -33.36 -0.16
N ARG A 242 -0.56 -32.35 0.30
CA ARG A 242 -0.51 -31.87 1.69
C ARG A 242 -1.58 -32.55 2.55
N TRP A 243 -1.38 -33.85 2.79
CA TRP A 243 -2.36 -34.71 3.44
C TRP A 243 -2.73 -34.30 4.86
N ASP A 244 -1.79 -33.78 5.64
CA ASP A 244 -2.05 -33.34 7.02
C ASP A 244 -3.12 -32.24 7.08
N ILE A 245 -3.09 -31.33 6.12
CA ILE A 245 -4.02 -30.22 6.01
C ILE A 245 -5.33 -30.68 5.37
N ALA A 246 -5.25 -31.56 4.37
CA ALA A 246 -6.44 -32.18 3.78
C ALA A 246 -7.28 -32.89 4.85
N LYS A 247 -6.62 -33.65 5.75
CA LYS A 247 -7.26 -34.30 6.90
C LYS A 247 -7.98 -33.27 7.79
N ARG A 248 -7.32 -32.17 8.17
CA ARG A 248 -7.92 -31.11 9.00
C ARG A 248 -9.10 -30.41 8.34
N LEU A 249 -8.98 -30.07 7.05
CA LEU A 249 -10.07 -29.45 6.28
C LEU A 249 -11.29 -30.37 6.17
N CYS A 250 -11.08 -31.67 5.94
CA CYS A 250 -12.17 -32.65 5.90
C CYS A 250 -12.86 -32.82 7.25
N VAL A 251 -12.10 -32.87 8.36
CA VAL A 251 -12.66 -32.92 9.71
C VAL A 251 -13.57 -31.70 9.97
N LYS A 252 -13.18 -30.51 9.49
CA LYS A 252 -14.01 -29.31 9.59
C LYS A 252 -15.25 -29.37 8.69
N LEU A 253 -15.13 -29.94 7.49
CA LEU A 253 -16.24 -30.11 6.54
C LEU A 253 -17.29 -31.14 6.99
N GLN A 254 -16.91 -32.12 7.82
CA GLN A 254 -17.78 -33.17 8.37
C GLN A 254 -18.59 -33.92 7.28
N LYS A 255 -17.98 -34.11 6.10
CA LYS A 255 -18.59 -34.83 4.99
C LYS A 255 -18.04 -36.24 4.89
N LYS A 256 -18.91 -37.23 5.11
CA LYS A 256 -18.60 -38.66 4.97
C LYS A 256 -17.94 -39.00 3.63
N GLU A 257 -18.38 -38.35 2.55
CA GLU A 257 -17.80 -38.56 1.22
C GLU A 257 -16.31 -38.18 1.12
N TYR A 258 -15.80 -37.27 1.92
CA TYR A 258 -14.37 -36.95 1.93
C TYR A 258 -13.60 -37.79 2.95
N GLU A 259 -14.24 -38.14 4.07
CA GLU A 259 -13.67 -39.01 5.09
C GLU A 259 -13.39 -40.42 4.56
N ASP A 260 -14.32 -41.02 3.82
CA ASP A 260 -14.12 -42.35 3.23
C ASP A 260 -12.96 -42.35 2.22
N ALA A 261 -12.82 -41.27 1.45
CA ALA A 261 -11.73 -41.11 0.49
C ALA A 261 -10.39 -40.87 1.20
N LEU A 262 -10.37 -40.14 2.31
CA LEU A 262 -9.18 -39.90 3.12
C LEU A 262 -8.58 -41.19 3.72
N GLN A 263 -9.38 -42.21 4.01
CA GLN A 263 -8.88 -43.50 4.53
C GLN A 263 -8.00 -44.24 3.52
N LEU A 264 -8.21 -43.98 2.22
CA LEU A 264 -7.51 -44.65 1.14
C LEU A 264 -6.37 -43.82 0.55
N VAL A 265 -6.27 -42.54 0.90
CA VAL A 265 -5.33 -41.56 0.35
C VAL A 265 -3.88 -42.06 0.26
N ASP A 266 -3.39 -42.79 1.27
CA ASP A 266 -2.01 -43.29 1.25
C ASP A 266 -1.81 -44.44 0.25
N ARG A 267 -2.87 -45.18 -0.09
CA ARG A 267 -2.84 -46.33 -1.01
C ARG A 267 -3.05 -45.93 -2.47
N ASP A 268 -3.84 -44.91 -2.71
CA ASP A 268 -4.24 -44.47 -4.06
C ASP A 268 -3.76 -43.05 -4.39
N GLU A 269 -2.85 -42.53 -3.57
CA GLU A 269 -2.29 -41.16 -3.67
C GLU A 269 -3.38 -40.08 -3.75
N GLY A 270 -4.53 -40.35 -3.12
CA GLY A 270 -5.71 -39.49 -3.10
C GLY A 270 -6.44 -39.38 -4.43
N ARG A 271 -6.25 -40.33 -5.35
CA ARG A 271 -7.02 -40.45 -6.60
C ARG A 271 -8.52 -40.43 -6.36
N LEU A 272 -9.04 -41.21 -5.40
CA LEU A 272 -10.47 -41.23 -5.08
C LEU A 272 -10.97 -39.88 -4.54
N LEU A 273 -10.13 -39.18 -3.78
CA LEU A 273 -10.45 -37.87 -3.24
C LEU A 273 -10.48 -36.82 -4.37
N LEU A 274 -9.51 -36.85 -5.29
CA LEU A 274 -9.51 -36.02 -6.50
C LEU A 274 -10.73 -36.29 -7.37
N ASP A 275 -11.07 -37.56 -7.63
CA ASP A 275 -12.27 -37.92 -8.40
C ASP A 275 -13.52 -37.32 -7.75
N ARG A 276 -13.72 -37.50 -6.44
CA ARG A 276 -14.89 -36.95 -5.72
C ARG A 276 -14.94 -35.42 -5.78
N LEU A 277 -13.80 -34.74 -5.63
CA LEU A 277 -13.72 -33.28 -5.64
C LEU A 277 -13.96 -32.68 -7.04
N TYR A 278 -13.60 -33.41 -8.11
CA TYR A 278 -13.63 -32.92 -9.48
C TYR A 278 -14.66 -33.59 -10.40
N ARG A 279 -15.44 -34.57 -9.92
CA ARG A 279 -16.44 -35.36 -10.67
C ARG A 279 -17.39 -34.54 -11.57
N ARG A 280 -17.72 -33.31 -11.16
CA ARG A 280 -18.58 -32.37 -11.92
C ARG A 280 -17.97 -30.97 -12.02
N CYS A 281 -16.64 -30.88 -12.03
CA CYS A 281 -15.98 -29.59 -12.17
C CYS A 281 -16.24 -28.98 -13.56
N LYS A 282 -16.28 -27.65 -13.63
CA LYS A 282 -16.35 -26.95 -14.91
C LYS A 282 -15.00 -27.03 -15.62
N CYS A 283 -14.99 -27.04 -16.95
CA CYS A 283 -13.76 -27.11 -17.76
C CYS A 283 -12.70 -26.10 -17.33
N PHE A 284 -13.09 -24.84 -17.08
CA PHE A 284 -12.17 -23.81 -16.57
C PHE A 284 -11.52 -24.14 -15.21
N GLN A 285 -12.26 -24.80 -14.31
CA GLN A 285 -11.71 -25.22 -13.01
C GLN A 285 -10.74 -26.39 -13.17
N ALA A 286 -11.02 -27.32 -14.10
CA ALA A 286 -10.13 -28.42 -14.45
C ALA A 286 -8.81 -27.88 -15.05
N GLU A 287 -8.86 -26.91 -15.95
CA GLU A 287 -7.66 -26.29 -16.52
C GLU A 287 -6.79 -25.60 -15.46
N LYS A 288 -7.40 -24.86 -14.53
CA LYS A 288 -6.67 -24.25 -13.41
C LYS A 288 -6.00 -25.32 -12.54
N ALA A 289 -6.70 -26.42 -12.27
CA ALA A 289 -6.18 -27.52 -11.48
C ALA A 289 -5.04 -28.28 -12.20
N VAL A 290 -5.12 -28.46 -13.51
CA VAL A 290 -4.02 -29.01 -14.33
C VAL A 290 -2.79 -28.11 -14.25
N MET A 291 -2.95 -26.79 -14.38
CA MET A 291 -1.82 -25.86 -14.25
C MET A 291 -1.15 -25.92 -12.87
N GLU A 292 -1.93 -26.07 -11.79
CA GLU A 292 -1.38 -26.22 -10.45
C GLU A 292 -0.68 -27.58 -10.27
N ALA A 293 -1.27 -28.66 -10.79
CA ALA A 293 -0.67 -29.99 -10.79
C ALA A 293 0.66 -30.03 -11.56
N MET A 294 0.75 -29.32 -12.69
CA MET A 294 1.99 -29.18 -13.47
C MET A 294 3.12 -28.53 -12.67
N LYS A 295 2.85 -27.49 -11.88
CA LYS A 295 3.89 -26.84 -11.04
C LYS A 295 4.52 -27.80 -10.04
N ARG A 296 3.82 -28.88 -9.68
CA ARG A 296 4.22 -29.86 -8.67
C ARG A 296 4.48 -31.26 -9.25
N PHE A 297 4.43 -31.41 -10.58
CA PHE A 297 4.58 -32.69 -11.26
C PHE A 297 3.61 -33.77 -10.75
N ASN A 298 2.38 -33.39 -10.39
CA ASN A 298 1.33 -34.33 -9.98
C ASN A 298 0.66 -34.92 -11.23
N TRP A 299 1.32 -35.92 -11.80
CA TRP A 299 0.94 -36.62 -13.02
C TRP A 299 -0.42 -37.31 -12.94
N MET A 300 -0.74 -37.91 -11.79
CA MET A 300 -2.04 -38.53 -11.53
C MET A 300 -3.18 -37.50 -11.64
N ALA A 301 -3.02 -36.34 -10.99
CA ALA A 301 -4.01 -35.27 -11.06
C ALA A 301 -4.16 -34.74 -12.50
N ILE A 302 -3.06 -34.57 -13.24
CA ILE A 302 -3.10 -34.16 -14.65
C ILE A 302 -3.93 -35.15 -15.47
N LYS A 303 -3.64 -36.45 -15.35
CA LYS A 303 -4.34 -37.51 -16.08
C LYS A 303 -5.83 -37.56 -15.76
N LEU A 304 -6.21 -37.49 -14.48
CA LEU A 304 -7.60 -37.49 -14.05
C LEU A 304 -8.39 -36.27 -14.55
N LEU A 305 -7.74 -35.11 -14.59
CA LEU A 305 -8.38 -33.84 -14.95
C LEU A 305 -8.42 -33.60 -16.47
N ALA A 306 -7.56 -34.27 -17.25
CA ALA A 306 -7.50 -34.09 -18.70
C ALA A 306 -8.85 -34.37 -19.38
N ASP A 307 -9.57 -35.41 -18.95
CA ASP A 307 -10.89 -35.78 -19.49
C ASP A 307 -12.00 -34.77 -19.17
N ALA A 308 -11.82 -33.96 -18.12
CA ALA A 308 -12.76 -32.91 -17.72
C ALA A 308 -12.50 -31.57 -18.44
N CYS A 309 -11.37 -31.45 -19.14
CA CYS A 309 -10.98 -30.25 -19.90
C CYS A 309 -11.58 -30.26 -21.32
N TYR A 310 -11.47 -29.12 -22.01
CA TYR A 310 -11.82 -29.07 -23.43
C TYR A 310 -10.88 -29.96 -24.26
N LYS A 311 -11.40 -30.52 -25.36
CA LYS A 311 -10.62 -31.33 -26.32
C LYS A 311 -9.38 -30.64 -26.92
N LYS A 312 -9.23 -29.31 -26.77
CA LYS A 312 -8.10 -28.51 -27.24
C LYS A 312 -7.61 -27.54 -26.15
N SER A 313 -7.45 -28.04 -24.93
CA SER A 313 -6.93 -27.23 -23.83
C SER A 313 -5.42 -27.03 -23.96
N ALA A 314 -4.98 -25.78 -24.08
CA ALA A 314 -3.56 -25.44 -24.13
C ALA A 314 -2.81 -25.84 -22.84
N ALA A 315 -3.50 -25.86 -21.69
CA ALA A 315 -2.93 -26.29 -20.42
C ALA A 315 -2.62 -27.79 -20.43
N VAL A 316 -3.57 -28.61 -20.90
CA VAL A 316 -3.40 -30.06 -21.03
C VAL A 316 -2.34 -30.40 -22.08
N ASP A 317 -2.34 -29.73 -23.23
CA ASP A 317 -1.32 -29.92 -24.26
C ASP A 317 0.09 -29.61 -23.72
N LYS A 318 0.22 -28.55 -22.92
CA LYS A 318 1.48 -28.20 -22.27
C LYS A 318 1.87 -29.23 -21.20
N ALA A 319 0.90 -29.74 -20.43
CA ALA A 319 1.13 -30.78 -19.43
C ALA A 319 1.65 -32.07 -20.06
N PHE A 320 1.07 -32.51 -21.18
CA PHE A 320 1.50 -33.73 -21.88
C PHE A 320 2.86 -33.58 -22.55
N LYS A 321 3.17 -32.41 -23.13
CA LYS A 321 4.53 -32.14 -23.63
C LYS A 321 5.57 -32.25 -22.51
N LEU A 322 5.27 -31.67 -21.35
CA LEU A 322 6.14 -31.75 -20.19
C LEU A 322 6.27 -33.19 -19.67
N ALA A 323 5.18 -33.97 -19.69
CA ALA A 323 5.21 -35.39 -19.33
C ALA A 323 6.14 -36.20 -20.25
N ILE A 324 6.07 -35.97 -21.57
CA ILE A 324 6.97 -36.61 -22.55
C ILE A 324 8.43 -36.22 -22.30
N GLU A 325 8.70 -34.93 -22.05
CA GLU A 325 10.05 -34.44 -21.73
C GLU A 325 10.61 -35.06 -20.44
N MET A 326 9.74 -35.45 -19.51
CA MET A 326 10.10 -36.08 -18.22
C MET A 326 9.92 -37.61 -18.21
N GLU A 327 9.75 -38.22 -19.38
CA GLU A 327 9.61 -39.68 -19.56
C GLU A 327 8.44 -40.32 -18.78
N GLN A 328 7.38 -39.56 -18.50
CA GLN A 328 6.17 -40.02 -17.82
C GLN A 328 5.14 -40.52 -18.83
N TRP A 329 5.36 -41.71 -19.37
CA TRP A 329 4.57 -42.30 -20.46
C TRP A 329 3.19 -42.79 -20.05
N ASP A 330 2.93 -42.92 -18.75
CA ASP A 330 1.69 -43.40 -18.17
C ASP A 330 0.61 -42.31 -18.05
N VAL A 331 0.99 -41.04 -18.25
CA VAL A 331 0.14 -39.83 -18.15
C VAL A 331 -0.64 -39.58 -19.43
#